data_AF-A0A5K0YUM8-F1
#
_entry.id   AF-A0A5K0YUM8-F1
#
_cell.length_a   1.000
_cell.length_b   1.000
_cell.length_c   1.000
_cell.angle_alpha   90.00
_cell.angle_beta   90.00
_cell.angle_gamma   90.00
#
_symmetry.space_group_name_H-M   'P 1'
#
loop_
_entity.id
_entity.type
_entity.pdbx_description
1 polymer ?
#
loop_
_entity_poly.entity_id
_entity_poly.type
_entity_poly.pdbx_seq_one_letter_code
_entity_poly.pdbx_strand_id
1 'polypeptide(L)' 'MPNLAWRKTDRLIKGWITSTLSESALSLVVGLETSKDIWRALMNTFSHKSREKKFHLTHLLTSLKKNDHY' A
#
# COMPACT_ATOMS: atom_id res chain seq x y z
N MET A 1 5.46 7.95 32.24
CA MET A 1 5.91 6.81 31.40
C MET A 1 5.07 6.80 30.13
N PRO A 2 5.64 6.94 28.93
CA PRO A 2 4.86 6.90 27.69
C PRO A 2 4.13 5.55 27.61
N ASN A 3 2.83 5.60 27.93
CA ASN A 3 1.74 4.69 27.58
C ASN A 3 2.16 3.30 27.08
N LEU A 4 2.60 2.42 28.00
CA LEU A 4 2.87 1.00 27.75
C LEU A 4 1.70 0.27 27.05
N ALA A 5 0.46 0.71 27.30
CA ALA A 5 -0.73 0.22 26.61
C ALA A 5 -0.64 0.43 25.10
N TRP A 6 -0.17 1.59 24.63
CA TRP A 6 0.01 1.88 23.21
C TRP A 6 1.01 0.92 22.57
N ARG A 7 2.14 0.66 23.22
CA ARG A 7 3.18 -0.25 22.69
C ARG A 7 2.69 -1.70 22.59
N LYS A 8 1.87 -2.16 23.55
CA LYS A 8 1.26 -3.49 23.49
C LYS A 8 0.28 -3.60 22.32
N THR A 9 -0.60 -2.61 22.17
CA THR A 9 -1.57 -2.57 21.07
C THR A 9 -0.87 -2.49 19.72
N ASP A 10 0.16 -1.64 19.58
CA ASP A 10 0.92 -1.49 18.35
C ASP A 10 1.60 -2.81 17.92
N ARG A 11 2.19 -3.54 18.87
CA ARG A 11 2.80 -4.85 18.59
C ARG A 11 1.78 -5.90 18.14
N LEU A 12 0.59 -5.91 18.73
CA LEU A 12 -0.50 -6.81 18.33
C LEU A 12 -0.97 -6.51 16.90
N ILE A 13 -1.26 -5.24 16.61
CA ILE A 13 -1.70 -4.80 15.27
C ILE A 13 -0.62 -5.11 14.24
N LYS A 14 0.66 -4.83 14.56
CA LYS A 14 1.78 -5.16 13.68
C LYS A 14 1.83 -6.65 13.35
N GLY A 15 1.73 -7.52 14.36
CA GLY A 15 1.69 -8.98 14.16
C GLY A 15 0.54 -9.42 13.26
N TRP A 16 -0.66 -8.89 13.51
CA TRP A 16 -1.84 -9.15 12.68
C TRP A 16 -1.64 -8.71 11.24
N ILE A 17 -1.19 -7.47 11.00
CA ILE A 17 -0.95 -6.97 9.65
C ILE A 17 0.07 -7.88 8.95
N THR A 18 1.23 -8.12 9.56
CA THR A 18 2.28 -8.96 8.96
C THR A 18 1.82 -10.37 8.64
N SER A 19 0.90 -10.94 9.42
CA SER A 19 0.36 -12.30 9.18
C SER A 19 -0.52 -12.39 7.94
N THR A 20 -1.08 -11.26 7.48
CA THR A 20 -1.95 -11.19 6.29
C THR A 20 -1.20 -10.82 5.01
N LEU A 21 0.09 -10.47 5.12
CA LEU A 21 0.89 -10.01 3.99
C LEU A 21 1.50 -11.19 3.22
N SER A 22 1.54 -11.08 1.89
CA SER A 22 2.36 -11.94 1.04
C SER A 22 3.86 -11.64 1.24
N GLU A 23 4.73 -12.57 0.85
CA GLU A 23 6.19 -12.40 0.96
C GLU A 23 6.71 -11.13 0.26
N SER A 24 6.14 -10.82 -0.91
CA SER A 24 6.41 -9.59 -1.66
C SER A 24 5.93 -8.30 -0.98
N ALA A 25 4.94 -8.39 -0.09
CA ALA A 25 4.47 -7.26 0.70
C ALA A 25 5.21 -7.16 2.04
N LEU A 26 5.69 -8.29 2.58
CA LEU A 26 6.57 -8.32 3.76
C LEU A 26 7.88 -7.58 3.48
N SER A 27 8.48 -7.74 2.30
CA SER A 27 9.69 -7.01 1.91
C SER A 27 9.53 -5.49 1.92
N LEU A 28 8.30 -4.97 1.74
CA LEU A 28 8.01 -3.54 1.77
C LEU A 28 7.98 -2.95 3.18
N VAL A 29 7.83 -3.80 4.20
CA VAL A 29 7.60 -3.39 5.59
C VAL A 29 8.74 -3.79 6.52
N VAL A 30 9.79 -4.43 5.99
CA VAL A 30 11.03 -4.74 6.73
C VAL A 30 11.64 -3.43 7.25
N GLY A 31 12.02 -3.44 8.53
CA GLY A 31 12.65 -2.28 9.18
C GLY A 31 11.67 -1.22 9.70
N LEU A 32 10.36 -1.36 9.48
CA LEU A 32 9.36 -0.43 10.03
C LEU A 32 9.03 -0.81 11.48
N GLU A 33 9.09 0.18 12.38
CA GLU A 33 8.97 -0.05 13.82
C GLU A 33 7.51 -0.13 14.28
N THR A 34 6.65 0.75 13.76
CA THR A 34 5.26 0.89 14.22
C THR A 34 4.24 0.32 13.23
N SER A 35 3.08 -0.12 13.74
CA SER A 35 1.95 -0.56 12.90
C SER A 35 1.45 0.53 11.96
N LYS A 36 1.54 1.80 12.38
CA LYS A 36 1.18 2.97 11.58
C LYS A 36 2.10 3.13 10.37
N ASP A 37 3.40 2.96 10.55
CA ASP A 37 4.37 3.08 9.45
C ASP A 37 4.18 1.96 8.42
N ILE A 38 3.96 0.74 8.90
CA ILE A 38 3.63 -0.43 8.08
C ILE A 38 2.37 -0.13 7.25
N TRP A 39 1.30 0.34 7.88
CA TRP A 39 0.06 0.68 7.20
C TRP A 39 0.26 1.77 6.14
N ARG A 40 1.06 2.80 6.45
CA ARG A 40 1.34 3.90 5.51
C ARG A 40 2.18 3.44 4.31
N ALA A 41 3.17 2.58 4.52
CA ALA A 41 3.97 2.01 3.45
C ALA A 41 3.11 1.18 2.48
N LEU A 42 2.28 0.29 3.04
CA LEU A 42 1.33 -0.51 2.26
C LEU A 42 0.38 0.41 1.47
N MET A 43 -0.24 1.38 2.12
CA MET A 43 -1.12 2.34 1.43
C MET A 43 -0.37 3.02 0.28
N ASN A 44 0.82 3.57 0.51
CA ASN A 44 1.55 4.28 -0.55
C ASN A 44 1.86 3.38 -1.75
N THR A 45 2.36 2.16 -1.51
CA THR A 45 2.72 1.23 -2.60
C THR A 45 1.50 0.77 -3.39
N PHE A 46 0.43 0.35 -2.72
CA PHE A 46 -0.76 -0.17 -3.39
C PHE A 46 -1.62 0.94 -3.99
N SER A 47 -1.65 2.14 -3.39
CA SER A 47 -2.31 3.32 -3.96
C SER A 47 -1.60 3.82 -5.21
N HIS A 48 -0.27 3.82 -5.22
CA HIS A 48 0.52 4.21 -6.39
C HIS A 48 0.24 3.28 -7.57
N LYS A 49 0.34 1.96 -7.36
CA LYS A 49 0.03 0.96 -8.39
C LYS A 49 -1.40 1.08 -8.91
N SER A 50 -2.37 1.37 -8.04
CA SER A 50 -3.77 1.57 -8.44
C SER A 50 -3.93 2.82 -9.34
N ARG A 51 -3.27 3.92 -8.98
CA ARG A 51 -3.32 5.18 -9.72
C ARG A 51 -2.61 5.11 -11.07
N GLU A 52 -1.45 4.47 -11.15
CA GLU A 52 -0.73 4.24 -12.42
C GLU A 52 -1.56 3.42 -13.39
N LYS A 53 -2.15 2.31 -12.91
CA LYS A 53 -3.03 1.47 -13.73
C LYS A 53 -4.23 2.25 -14.25
N LYS A 54 -4.85 3.06 -13.40
CA LYS A 54 -5.98 3.91 -13.80
C LYS A 54 -5.57 4.92 -14.87
N PHE A 55 -4.46 5.62 -14.66
CA PHE A 55 -3.94 6.59 -15.63
C PHE A 55 -3.60 5.93 -16.97
N HIS A 56 -2.90 4.79 -16.94
CA HIS A 56 -2.55 4.03 -18.13
C HIS A 56 -3.80 3.58 -18.91
N LEU A 57 -4.82 3.08 -18.22
CA LEU A 57 -6.09 2.70 -18.84
C LEU A 57 -6.80 3.91 -19.47
N THR A 58 -6.88 5.03 -18.76
CA THR A 58 -7.47 6.27 -19.29
C THR A 58 -6.73 6.77 -20.53
N HIS A 59 -5.39 6.68 -20.53
CA HIS A 59 -4.57 7.04 -21.68
C HIS A 59 -4.83 6.13 -22.88
N LEU A 60 -4.86 4.81 -22.68
CA LEU A 60 -5.20 3.83 -23.72
C LEU A 60 -6.57 4.11 -24.34
N LEU A 61 -7.61 4.26 -23.51
CA LEU A 61 -8.96 4.56 -23.99
C LEU A 61 -9.02 5.87 -24.78
N THR A 62 -8.30 6.90 -24.34
CA THR A 62 -8.24 8.19 -25.05
C THR A 62 -7.54 8.06 -26.41
N SER A 63 -6.45 7.29 -26.48
CA SER A 63 -5.73 7.05 -27.73
C SER A 63 -6.56 6.23 -28.74
N LEU A 64 -7.29 5.22 -28.27
CA LEU A 64 -8.19 4.42 -29.11
C LEU A 64 -9.33 5.27 -29.67
N LYS A 65 -9.98 6.08 -28.82
CA LYS A 65 -11.03 7.02 -29.27
C LYS A 65 -10.50 8.00 -30.34
N LYS A 66 -9.24 8.43 -30.23
CA LYS A 66 -8.64 9.37 -31.20
C LYS A 66 -8.30 8.70 -32.55
N ASN A 67 -8.06 7.40 -32.56
CA ASN A 67 -7.80 6.62 -33.78
C ASN A 67 -9.08 6.19 -34.52
N ASP A 68 -10.26 6.20 -33.88
CA ASP A 68 -11.56 5.93 -34.52
C ASP A 68 -12.11 7.12 -35.34
N HIS A 69 -11.43 8.28 -35.29
CA HIS A 69 -11.83 9.50 -36.01
C HIS A 69 -11.03 9.75 -37.30
N TYR A 70 -10.41 8.71 -37.87
CA TYR A 70 -9.75 8.73 -39.19
C TYR A 70 -10.33 7.69 -40.14
#